data_AF-A0A5K1B623-F1
#
_entry.id   AF-A0A5K1B623-F1
#
_cell.length_a   1.000
_cell.length_b   1.000
_cell.length_c   1.000
_cell.angle_alpha   90.00
_cell.angle_beta   90.00
_cell.angle_gamma   90.00
#
_symmetry.space_group_name_H-M   'P 1'
#
loop_
_entity.id
_entity.type
_entity.pdbx_description
1 polymer ?
#
loop_
_entity_poly.entity_id
_entity_poly.type
_entity_poly.pdbx_seq_one_letter_code
_entity_poly.pdbx_strand_id
1 'polypeptide(L)'
;DFFEPALPNGWKWTSDWTIDKSLFVDNEGWAYASDFQSLKWPPLSSRMCRKSVLDFVRRRRWIRIRELFSETTSKISRVILPIIKPGSSLVLPWKSMINSEPLCLQVRPFVEGCQDTYFWTRTITNDPPSFIHGNNERDAEGLAFFSRSSTNQSGPVCAFMLNQLEKKDMLLFTTRCNNKEGAFWFSIGTDASILQTELNSPVYDWRISLSPPIKLENKLPYHAEYSIWEKDEGNRIKVHNGIVSRGCSAFIYSADVRKPIYLSWMAEGGWVSEK
;
A
#
# COMPACT_ATOMS: atom_id res chain seq x y z
N ASP A 1 22.13 -18.85 -23.56
CA ASP A 1 20.79 -18.27 -23.33
C ASP A 1 20.88 -16.87 -22.78
N PHE A 2 20.10 -15.95 -23.35
CA PHE A 2 20.03 -14.56 -22.92
C PHE A 2 19.20 -14.48 -21.63
N PHE A 3 19.67 -13.77 -20.61
CA PHE A 3 18.95 -13.63 -19.34
C PHE A 3 17.60 -12.93 -19.58
N GLU A 4 16.51 -13.59 -19.19
CA GLU A 4 15.18 -12.98 -19.21
C GLU A 4 14.85 -12.48 -17.80
N PRO A 5 14.87 -11.14 -17.57
CA PRO A 5 14.53 -10.58 -16.28
C PRO A 5 13.08 -10.89 -15.97
N ALA A 6 12.86 -11.43 -14.77
CA ALA A 6 11.52 -11.65 -14.25
C ALA A 6 10.75 -10.32 -14.23
N LEU A 7 9.54 -10.35 -14.78
CA LEU A 7 8.63 -9.22 -14.71
C LEU A 7 7.91 -9.20 -13.36
N PRO A 8 7.68 -8.00 -12.79
CA PRO A 8 6.63 -7.82 -11.79
C PRO A 8 5.29 -8.39 -12.27
N ASN A 9 4.49 -8.92 -11.34
CA ASN A 9 3.13 -9.36 -11.65
C ASN A 9 2.33 -8.21 -12.31
N GLY A 10 1.54 -8.55 -13.33
CA GLY A 10 0.73 -7.60 -14.08
C GLY A 10 1.47 -6.85 -15.19
N TRP A 11 2.77 -7.09 -15.38
CA TRP A 11 3.51 -6.54 -16.51
C TRP A 11 3.74 -7.60 -17.56
N LYS A 12 3.68 -7.19 -18.83
CA LYS A 12 4.11 -8.02 -19.96
C LYS A 12 5.13 -7.26 -20.78
N TRP A 13 6.11 -7.97 -21.34
CA TRP A 13 6.97 -7.40 -22.35
C TRP A 13 6.13 -7.14 -23.61
N THR A 14 6.19 -5.92 -24.14
CA THR A 14 5.46 -5.52 -25.36
C THR A 14 6.39 -5.25 -26.53
N SER A 15 7.70 -5.19 -26.28
CA SER A 15 8.72 -5.18 -27.32
C SER A 15 9.71 -6.30 -27.14
N ASP A 16 10.47 -6.57 -28.20
CA ASP A 16 11.71 -7.31 -28.09
C ASP A 16 12.82 -6.45 -27.48
N TRP A 17 13.93 -7.10 -27.13
CA TRP A 17 15.14 -6.42 -26.72
C TRP A 17 15.69 -5.58 -27.88
N THR A 18 15.89 -4.29 -27.62
CA THR A 18 16.49 -3.36 -28.56
C THR A 18 17.70 -2.68 -27.94
N ILE A 19 18.65 -2.26 -28.78
CA ILE A 19 19.85 -1.58 -28.33
C ILE A 19 19.54 -0.08 -28.21
N ASP A 20 19.81 0.48 -27.04
CA ASP A 20 19.65 1.93 -26.80
C ASP A 20 20.77 2.70 -27.50
N LYS A 21 20.41 3.43 -28.56
CA LYS A 21 21.31 4.32 -29.34
C LYS A 21 21.04 5.80 -29.09
N SER A 22 20.28 6.15 -28.06
CA SER A 22 19.86 7.54 -27.79
C SER A 22 20.94 8.42 -27.15
N LEU A 23 22.05 7.83 -26.70
CA LEU A 23 23.12 8.48 -25.96
C LEU A 23 24.46 8.44 -26.71
N PHE A 24 25.56 8.83 -26.05
CA PHE A 24 26.92 8.80 -26.61
C PHE A 24 27.48 7.38 -26.76
N VAL A 25 26.98 6.66 -27.75
CA VAL A 25 27.38 5.30 -28.13
C VAL A 25 27.68 5.23 -29.63
N ASP A 26 28.43 4.22 -30.06
CA ASP A 26 28.73 3.99 -31.47
C ASP A 26 27.49 3.49 -32.26
N ASN A 27 27.68 3.21 -33.56
CA ASN A 27 26.62 2.71 -34.44
C ASN A 27 26.03 1.36 -34.01
N GLU A 28 26.76 0.60 -33.19
CA GLU A 28 26.34 -0.69 -32.63
C GLU A 28 25.83 -0.59 -31.18
N GLY A 29 25.83 0.61 -30.59
CA GLY A 29 25.38 0.91 -29.23
C GLY A 29 26.43 0.68 -28.14
N TRP A 30 27.72 0.57 -28.48
CA TRP A 30 28.80 0.43 -27.51
C TRP A 30 29.32 1.79 -27.03
N ALA A 31 29.54 1.89 -25.72
CA ALA A 31 30.38 2.91 -25.10
C ALA A 31 31.72 2.28 -24.67
N TYR A 32 32.80 3.03 -24.82
CA TYR A 32 34.19 2.58 -24.56
C TYR A 32 34.84 3.35 -23.40
N ALA A 33 35.71 2.67 -22.65
CA ALA A 33 36.57 3.28 -21.63
C ALA A 33 37.80 2.41 -21.31
N SER A 34 38.73 2.95 -20.50
CA SER A 34 39.91 2.25 -20.01
C SER A 34 39.58 1.13 -19.02
N ASP A 35 38.52 1.28 -18.21
CA ASP A 35 38.13 0.31 -17.17
C ASP A 35 36.62 0.39 -16.86
N PHE A 36 36.08 -0.58 -16.12
CA PHE A 36 34.65 -0.61 -15.78
C PHE A 36 34.21 0.47 -14.79
N GLN A 37 35.13 1.07 -14.01
CA GLN A 37 34.79 2.10 -13.02
C GLN A 37 34.50 3.45 -13.69
N SER A 38 35.25 3.76 -14.74
CA SER A 38 35.07 4.92 -15.60
C SER A 38 33.89 4.76 -16.58
N LEU A 39 33.51 3.51 -16.90
CA LEU A 39 32.39 3.18 -17.78
C LEU A 39 31.01 3.19 -17.07
N LYS A 40 30.66 4.33 -16.47
CA LYS A 40 29.35 4.57 -15.85
C LYS A 40 28.27 4.78 -16.91
N TRP A 41 27.05 4.33 -16.61
CA TRP A 41 25.88 4.59 -17.44
C TRP A 41 24.98 5.63 -16.75
N PRO A 42 24.46 6.64 -17.47
CA PRO A 42 24.65 6.92 -18.90
C PRO A 42 26.07 7.40 -19.25
N PRO A 43 26.58 7.16 -20.48
CA PRO A 43 27.85 7.71 -20.93
C PRO A 43 27.81 9.23 -20.90
N LEU A 44 28.86 9.86 -20.34
CA LEU A 44 28.86 11.30 -20.04
C LEU A 44 29.47 12.16 -21.15
N SER A 45 30.08 11.56 -22.16
CA SER A 45 30.82 12.28 -23.21
C SER A 45 30.74 11.59 -24.56
N SER A 46 30.69 12.40 -25.62
CA SER A 46 30.79 11.95 -27.01
C SER A 46 32.11 11.24 -27.35
N ARG A 47 33.18 11.37 -26.53
CA ARG A 47 34.41 10.57 -26.72
C ARG A 47 34.11 9.07 -26.64
N MET A 48 33.17 8.69 -25.78
CA MET A 48 32.88 7.29 -25.44
C MET A 48 32.19 6.54 -26.58
N CYS A 49 31.72 7.22 -27.64
CA CYS A 49 31.17 6.58 -28.83
C CYS A 49 32.24 6.16 -29.85
N ARG A 50 33.53 6.41 -29.58
CA ARG A 50 34.63 6.06 -30.48
C ARG A 50 35.66 5.22 -29.75
N LYS A 51 35.92 4.03 -30.28
CA LYS A 51 36.97 3.14 -29.77
C LYS A 51 38.35 3.77 -29.95
N SER A 52 39.11 3.85 -28.87
CA SER A 52 40.52 4.22 -28.82
C SER A 52 41.40 3.00 -28.51
N VAL A 53 42.70 3.13 -28.76
CA VAL A 53 43.73 2.16 -28.35
C VAL A 53 43.89 2.06 -26.83
N LEU A 54 43.43 3.06 -26.08
CA LEU A 54 43.45 3.08 -24.61
C LEU A 54 42.18 2.52 -23.98
N ASP A 55 41.22 2.06 -24.78
CA ASP A 55 39.96 1.51 -24.28
C ASP A 55 40.04 -0.02 -24.19
N PHE A 56 39.96 -0.53 -22.97
CA PHE A 56 40.05 -1.97 -22.69
C PHE A 56 38.70 -2.59 -22.37
N VAL A 57 37.66 -1.78 -22.15
CA VAL A 57 36.31 -2.26 -21.85
C VAL A 57 35.27 -1.57 -22.73
N ARG A 58 34.14 -2.25 -22.91
CA ARG A 58 32.95 -1.69 -23.58
C ARG A 58 31.67 -2.13 -22.89
N ARG A 59 30.64 -1.30 -22.96
CA ARG A 59 29.32 -1.55 -22.36
C ARG A 59 28.25 -1.09 -23.33
N ARG A 60 27.19 -1.89 -23.45
CA ARG A 60 26.02 -1.61 -24.28
C ARG A 60 24.77 -1.76 -23.43
N ARG A 61 23.81 -0.84 -23.59
CA ARG A 61 22.52 -0.92 -22.92
C ARG A 61 21.48 -1.55 -23.84
N TRP A 62 20.87 -2.60 -23.33
CA TRP A 62 19.68 -3.19 -23.90
C TRP A 62 18.46 -2.61 -23.19
N ILE A 63 17.46 -2.21 -23.96
CA ILE A 63 16.17 -1.74 -23.48
C ILE A 63 15.08 -2.65 -24.02
N ARG A 64 14.03 -2.81 -23.21
CA ARG A 64 12.84 -3.54 -23.57
C ARG A 64 11.67 -2.83 -22.95
N ILE A 65 10.60 -2.67 -23.70
CA ILE A 65 9.39 -2.01 -23.25
C ILE A 65 8.52 -3.08 -22.61
N ARG A 66 8.16 -2.82 -21.37
CA ARG A 66 7.07 -3.52 -20.71
C ARG A 66 5.91 -2.55 -20.62
N GLU A 67 4.72 -3.10 -20.73
CA GLU A 67 3.50 -2.41 -20.43
C GLU A 67 2.90 -3.08 -19.20
N LEU A 68 2.35 -2.28 -18.30
CA LEU A 68 1.40 -2.83 -17.36
C LEU A 68 0.30 -3.39 -18.22
N PHE A 69 0.10 -4.71 -18.21
CA PHE A 69 -1.13 -5.25 -18.75
C PHE A 69 -2.22 -4.70 -17.83
N SER A 70 -2.74 -3.54 -18.20
CA SER A 70 -4.13 -3.25 -17.92
C SER A 70 -4.83 -4.46 -18.51
N GLU A 71 -5.30 -5.34 -17.63
CA GLU A 71 -6.45 -6.14 -17.99
C GLU A 71 -7.36 -5.15 -18.69
N THR A 72 -7.55 -5.31 -19.99
CA THR A 72 -8.54 -4.59 -20.77
C THR A 72 -9.85 -4.76 -20.04
N THR A 73 -10.14 -3.91 -19.04
CA THR A 73 -11.20 -4.06 -18.02
C THR A 73 -11.91 -5.39 -18.17
N SER A 74 -11.21 -6.50 -17.88
CA SER A 74 -11.89 -7.78 -17.76
C SER A 74 -12.66 -7.55 -16.49
N LYS A 75 -13.89 -7.05 -16.65
CA LYS A 75 -14.72 -6.44 -15.63
C LYS A 75 -14.47 -7.18 -14.33
N ILE A 76 -13.58 -6.66 -13.47
CA ILE A 76 -13.59 -7.02 -12.07
C ILE A 76 -14.93 -6.45 -11.67
N SER A 77 -15.95 -7.29 -11.67
CA SER A 77 -17.33 -6.91 -11.41
C SER A 77 -17.35 -6.53 -9.95
N ARG A 78 -17.07 -5.26 -9.67
CA ARG A 78 -17.11 -4.72 -8.33
C ARG A 78 -18.56 -4.59 -7.96
N VAL A 79 -18.97 -5.34 -6.95
CA VAL A 79 -20.22 -5.07 -6.26
C VAL A 79 -19.97 -3.84 -5.40
N ILE A 80 -20.32 -2.67 -5.91
CA ILE A 80 -20.19 -1.42 -5.16
C ILE A 80 -21.31 -1.37 -4.14
N LEU A 81 -20.92 -1.41 -2.86
CA LEU A 81 -21.82 -1.20 -1.75
C LEU A 81 -22.00 0.29 -1.45
N PRO A 82 -23.11 0.70 -0.80
CA PRO A 82 -23.33 2.08 -0.38
C PRO A 82 -22.22 2.62 0.53
N ILE A 83 -22.10 3.95 0.56
CA ILE A 83 -21.24 4.64 1.54
C ILE A 83 -21.85 4.47 2.93
N ILE A 84 -21.03 4.01 3.87
CA ILE A 84 -21.43 3.76 5.26
C ILE A 84 -20.88 4.89 6.13
N LYS A 85 -21.73 5.48 6.97
CA LYS A 85 -21.32 6.51 7.94
C LYS A 85 -20.63 5.85 9.14
N PRO A 86 -19.69 6.53 9.83
CA PRO A 86 -19.15 6.03 11.09
C PRO A 86 -20.25 5.65 12.07
N GLY A 87 -20.15 4.46 12.68
CA GLY A 87 -21.14 3.92 13.62
C GLY A 87 -22.36 3.24 12.97
N SER A 88 -22.50 3.28 11.64
CA SER A 88 -23.53 2.52 10.93
C SER A 88 -23.02 1.16 10.44
N SER A 89 -23.95 0.28 10.08
CA SER A 89 -23.67 -1.08 9.59
C SER A 89 -24.47 -1.38 8.33
N LEU A 90 -24.00 -2.35 7.56
CA LEU A 90 -24.63 -2.85 6.34
C LEU A 90 -24.48 -4.37 6.27
N VAL A 91 -25.50 -5.05 5.75
CA VAL A 91 -25.45 -6.48 5.47
C VAL A 91 -24.78 -6.70 4.11
N LEU A 92 -23.83 -7.63 4.07
CA LEU A 92 -23.18 -8.02 2.81
C LEU A 92 -24.15 -8.87 1.96
N PRO A 93 -24.04 -8.82 0.62
CA PRO A 93 -24.84 -9.69 -0.24
C PRO A 93 -24.68 -11.16 0.16
N TRP A 94 -25.76 -11.94 0.19
CA TRP A 94 -25.70 -13.37 0.55
C TRP A 94 -24.72 -14.16 -0.34
N LYS A 95 -24.50 -13.70 -1.59
CA LYS A 95 -23.54 -14.27 -2.53
C LYS A 95 -22.07 -14.11 -2.08
N SER A 96 -21.79 -13.25 -1.12
CA SER A 96 -20.43 -13.00 -0.60
C SER A 96 -19.73 -14.24 -0.06
N MET A 97 -20.48 -15.24 0.41
CA MET A 97 -19.92 -16.48 0.96
C MET A 97 -19.88 -17.63 -0.06
N ILE A 98 -20.30 -17.42 -1.31
CA ILE A 98 -20.38 -18.49 -2.32
C ILE A 98 -18.97 -18.82 -2.83
N ASN A 99 -18.59 -20.09 -2.77
CA ASN A 99 -17.27 -20.56 -3.21
C ASN A 99 -17.04 -20.52 -4.72
N SER A 100 -18.11 -20.59 -5.53
CA SER A 100 -18.00 -20.54 -7.00
C SER A 100 -17.70 -19.14 -7.54
N GLU A 101 -18.03 -18.09 -6.79
CA GLU A 101 -17.80 -16.68 -7.15
C GLU A 101 -17.21 -15.94 -5.93
N PRO A 102 -15.95 -16.22 -5.58
CA PRO A 102 -15.38 -15.73 -4.35
C PRO A 102 -15.23 -14.20 -4.40
N LEU A 103 -15.89 -13.52 -3.47
CA LEU A 103 -15.82 -12.06 -3.33
C LEU A 103 -14.78 -11.66 -2.30
N CYS A 104 -14.18 -10.50 -2.52
CA CYS A 104 -13.21 -9.91 -1.61
C CYS A 104 -13.72 -8.54 -1.12
N LEU A 105 -13.48 -8.22 0.15
CA LEU A 105 -13.84 -6.92 0.70
C LEU A 105 -12.72 -5.91 0.47
N GLN A 106 -13.07 -4.76 -0.11
CA GLN A 106 -12.22 -3.59 -0.17
C GLN A 106 -12.98 -2.39 0.36
N VAL A 107 -12.29 -1.54 1.10
CA VAL A 107 -12.87 -0.28 1.57
C VAL A 107 -11.96 0.88 1.21
N ARG A 108 -12.49 2.10 1.30
CA ARG A 108 -11.70 3.32 1.21
C ARG A 108 -12.45 4.44 1.93
N PRO A 109 -11.74 5.43 2.50
CA PRO A 109 -12.36 6.63 3.00
C PRO A 109 -13.10 7.36 1.87
N PHE A 110 -14.20 7.99 2.24
CA PHE A 110 -14.95 8.88 1.37
C PHE A 110 -15.25 10.16 2.14
N VAL A 111 -14.95 11.31 1.52
CA VAL A 111 -15.23 12.64 2.07
C VAL A 111 -16.11 13.36 1.06
N GLU A 112 -17.32 13.70 1.48
CA GLU A 112 -18.28 14.41 0.63
C GLU A 112 -17.74 15.78 0.22
N GLY A 113 -17.84 16.13 -1.07
CA GLY A 113 -17.33 17.38 -1.62
C GLY A 113 -15.80 17.48 -1.78
N CYS A 114 -15.04 16.43 -1.44
CA CYS A 114 -13.59 16.40 -1.64
C CYS A 114 -13.24 15.86 -3.03
N GLN A 115 -12.40 16.59 -3.78
CA GLN A 115 -11.87 16.13 -5.07
C GLN A 115 -10.79 15.04 -4.92
N ASP A 116 -10.24 14.90 -3.71
CA ASP A 116 -9.21 13.91 -3.47
C ASP A 116 -9.79 12.55 -3.17
N THR A 117 -9.54 11.62 -4.06
CA THR A 117 -9.89 10.23 -3.89
C THR A 117 -8.81 9.47 -3.13
N TYR A 118 -9.21 8.50 -2.32
CA TYR A 118 -8.31 7.50 -1.77
C TYR A 118 -8.27 6.27 -2.67
N PHE A 119 -7.12 5.59 -2.70
CA PHE A 119 -7.04 4.24 -3.26
C PHE A 119 -7.85 3.25 -2.41
N TRP A 120 -8.14 2.09 -2.98
CA TRP A 120 -8.72 0.98 -2.21
C TRP A 120 -7.70 0.45 -1.20
N THR A 121 -8.18 0.08 -0.01
CA THR A 121 -7.33 -0.42 1.06
C THR A 121 -6.54 -1.66 0.66
N ARG A 122 -5.32 -1.75 1.18
CA ARG A 122 -4.44 -2.90 1.06
C ARG A 122 -4.22 -3.52 2.43
N THR A 123 -4.15 -4.85 2.47
CA THR A 123 -3.77 -5.60 3.67
C THR A 123 -2.27 -5.62 3.83
N ILE A 124 -1.79 -5.49 5.07
CA ILE A 124 -0.37 -5.64 5.37
C ILE A 124 -0.09 -7.11 5.66
N THR A 125 0.70 -7.73 4.79
CA THR A 125 1.39 -8.98 5.11
C THR A 125 2.71 -8.64 5.81
N ASN A 126 3.17 -9.49 6.74
CA ASN A 126 4.39 -9.26 7.52
C ASN A 126 5.69 -9.30 6.70
N ASP A 127 5.61 -9.25 5.37
CA ASP A 127 6.78 -9.10 4.52
C ASP A 127 7.24 -7.64 4.54
N PRO A 128 8.52 -7.37 4.81
CA PRO A 128 9.02 -6.00 4.88
C PRO A 128 8.77 -5.30 3.53
N PRO A 129 8.33 -4.03 3.53
CA PRO A 129 8.30 -3.24 2.31
C PRO A 129 9.74 -3.11 1.83
N SER A 130 10.07 -3.80 0.74
CA SER A 130 11.29 -3.52 0.00
C SER A 130 11.12 -2.15 -0.63
N PHE A 131 11.53 -1.12 0.12
CA PHE A 131 11.77 0.20 -0.45
C PHE A 131 12.95 0.06 -1.42
N ILE A 132 12.64 -0.23 -2.68
CA ILE A 132 13.62 0.02 -3.74
C ILE A 132 13.73 1.53 -3.85
N HIS A 133 14.81 2.06 -3.29
CA HIS A 133 15.28 3.41 -3.53
C HIS A 133 15.67 3.50 -5.01
N GLY A 134 14.70 3.86 -5.84
CA GLY A 134 14.84 4.06 -7.26
C GLY A 134 14.26 5.41 -7.62
N ASN A 135 15.12 6.43 -7.67
CA ASN A 135 14.81 7.71 -8.30
C ASN A 135 14.35 7.43 -9.73
N ASN A 136 13.04 7.49 -9.97
CA ASN A 136 12.43 7.87 -11.24
C ASN A 136 10.94 8.14 -11.00
N GLU A 137 10.60 9.42 -11.06
CA GLU A 137 9.25 9.92 -11.26
C GLU A 137 8.74 9.44 -12.62
N ARG A 138 7.81 8.48 -12.58
CA ARG A 138 6.61 8.36 -13.41
C ARG A 138 6.00 6.98 -13.16
N ASP A 139 4.67 6.94 -13.19
CA ASP A 139 3.80 5.74 -13.13
C ASP A 139 3.44 5.25 -11.73
N ALA A 140 2.45 5.94 -11.14
CA ALA A 140 1.77 5.57 -9.91
C ALA A 140 0.43 4.87 -10.21
N GLU A 141 0.44 3.77 -10.94
CA GLU A 141 -0.71 2.87 -11.05
C GLU A 141 -0.20 1.42 -11.05
N GLY A 142 -0.62 0.63 -10.04
CA GLY A 142 -0.31 -0.80 -9.96
C GLY A 142 0.85 -1.17 -9.04
N LEU A 143 0.65 -1.06 -7.73
CA LEU A 143 1.50 -1.74 -6.74
C LEU A 143 0.66 -2.60 -5.81
N ALA A 144 0.35 -3.80 -6.28
CA ALA A 144 0.10 -4.98 -5.46
C ALA A 144 1.35 -5.88 -5.58
N PHE A 145 2.19 -5.91 -4.53
CA PHE A 145 3.39 -6.75 -4.47
C PHE A 145 3.28 -7.68 -3.23
N PHE A 146 3.05 -8.96 -3.54
CA PHE A 146 3.24 -10.27 -2.85
C PHE A 146 2.90 -10.52 -1.37
N SER A 147 2.27 -11.68 -1.16
CA SER A 147 2.96 -12.84 -0.55
C SER A 147 2.53 -14.16 -1.24
N ARG A 148 3.46 -15.13 -1.26
CA ARG A 148 3.31 -16.46 -1.88
C ARG A 148 2.27 -17.29 -1.12
N SER A 149 1.22 -17.72 -1.81
CA SER A 149 0.63 -19.03 -1.55
C SER A 149 0.67 -19.83 -2.85
N SER A 150 1.18 -21.04 -2.73
CA SER A 150 1.22 -22.05 -3.79
C SER A 150 -0.20 -22.44 -4.16
N THR A 151 -0.77 -21.79 -5.17
CA THR A 151 -1.82 -22.31 -6.06
C THR A 151 -1.92 -21.34 -7.23
N ASN A 152 -1.93 -21.88 -8.45
CA ASN A 152 -1.97 -21.13 -9.70
C ASN A 152 -3.31 -20.38 -9.86
N GLN A 153 -3.49 -19.25 -9.20
CA GLN A 153 -4.62 -18.35 -9.44
C GLN A 153 -4.14 -16.90 -9.53
N SER A 154 -4.08 -16.41 -10.77
CA SER A 154 -3.83 -15.02 -11.10
C SER A 154 -5.07 -14.18 -10.76
N GLY A 155 -4.97 -13.35 -9.73
CA GLY A 155 -5.96 -12.35 -9.39
C GLY A 155 -5.37 -11.28 -8.46
N PRO A 156 -5.97 -10.07 -8.38
CA PRO A 156 -5.54 -9.05 -7.43
C PRO A 156 -5.60 -9.64 -6.02
N VAL A 157 -4.48 -9.60 -5.28
CA VAL A 157 -4.39 -10.15 -3.92
C VAL A 157 -5.17 -9.24 -2.97
N CYS A 158 -6.47 -9.42 -2.97
CA CYS A 158 -7.37 -8.92 -1.95
C CYS A 158 -7.36 -9.97 -0.84
N ALA A 159 -6.57 -9.76 0.21
CA ALA A 159 -6.37 -10.78 1.24
C ALA A 159 -7.61 -10.99 2.14
N PHE A 160 -8.64 -10.16 1.99
CA PHE A 160 -9.87 -10.27 2.76
C PHE A 160 -10.97 -10.95 1.93
N MET A 161 -10.85 -12.26 1.78
CA MET A 161 -11.81 -13.11 1.07
C MET A 161 -13.03 -13.39 1.94
N LEU A 162 -14.23 -13.06 1.44
CA LEU A 162 -15.47 -13.19 2.20
C LEU A 162 -15.86 -14.64 2.43
N ASN A 163 -15.56 -15.55 1.50
CA ASN A 163 -15.81 -16.99 1.69
C ASN A 163 -14.78 -17.69 2.61
N GLN A 164 -13.78 -16.98 3.12
CA GLN A 164 -12.70 -17.52 3.97
C GLN A 164 -12.56 -16.72 5.28
N LEU A 165 -13.68 -16.24 5.83
CA LEU A 165 -13.67 -15.50 7.08
C LEU A 165 -13.25 -16.40 8.25
N GLU A 166 -12.41 -15.84 9.11
CA GLU A 166 -11.93 -16.43 10.35
C GLU A 166 -11.93 -15.33 11.42
N LYS A 167 -11.88 -15.69 12.70
CA LYS A 167 -11.79 -14.68 13.76
C LYS A 167 -10.37 -14.10 13.80
N LYS A 168 -10.20 -12.87 13.32
CA LYS A 168 -8.91 -12.16 13.32
C LYS A 168 -9.05 -10.64 13.33
N ASP A 169 -7.98 -10.00 13.77
CA ASP A 169 -7.75 -8.57 13.62
C ASP A 169 -6.61 -8.34 12.63
N MET A 170 -6.77 -7.38 11.71
CA MET A 170 -5.75 -7.02 10.73
C MET A 170 -5.66 -5.51 10.57
N LEU A 171 -4.53 -5.03 10.05
CA LEU A 171 -4.35 -3.64 9.67
C LEU A 171 -4.51 -3.48 8.15
N LEU A 172 -5.32 -2.50 7.77
CA LEU A 172 -5.47 -2.05 6.40
C LEU A 172 -4.93 -0.63 6.27
N PHE A 173 -4.37 -0.31 5.12
CA PHE A 173 -3.98 1.06 4.83
C PHE A 173 -4.27 1.47 3.39
N THR A 174 -4.42 2.76 3.17
CA THR A 174 -4.55 3.38 1.86
C THR A 174 -3.80 4.71 1.83
N THR A 175 -3.57 5.25 0.65
CA THR A 175 -2.97 6.56 0.43
C THR A 175 -3.89 7.42 -0.43
N ARG A 176 -3.70 8.73 -0.38
CA ARG A 176 -4.43 9.67 -1.24
C ARG A 176 -3.91 9.55 -2.68
N CYS A 177 -4.78 9.72 -3.67
CA CYS A 177 -4.38 9.64 -5.08
C CYS A 177 -3.46 10.80 -5.49
N ASN A 178 -3.72 12.00 -4.97
CA ASN A 178 -3.03 13.23 -5.37
C ASN A 178 -1.82 13.58 -4.50
N ASN A 179 -1.68 12.93 -3.33
CA ASN A 179 -0.52 13.12 -2.45
C ASN A 179 -0.12 11.77 -1.85
N LYS A 180 1.13 11.35 -2.07
CA LYS A 180 1.67 10.13 -1.46
C LYS A 180 1.96 10.30 0.03
N GLU A 181 1.98 11.54 0.53
CA GLU A 181 2.09 11.85 1.95
C GLU A 181 0.74 11.73 2.64
N GLY A 182 0.70 10.96 3.73
CA GLY A 182 -0.51 10.73 4.52
C GLY A 182 -1.18 9.40 4.19
N ALA A 183 -0.71 8.32 4.82
CA ALA A 183 -1.43 7.06 4.84
C ALA A 183 -2.67 7.16 5.73
N PHE A 184 -3.73 6.45 5.36
CA PHE A 184 -4.96 6.31 6.12
C PHE A 184 -5.13 4.85 6.52
N TRP A 185 -5.21 4.61 7.82
CA TRP A 185 -5.09 3.31 8.46
C TRP A 185 -6.41 2.88 9.08
N PHE A 186 -6.77 1.61 8.91
CA PHE A 186 -7.91 0.98 9.58
C PHE A 186 -7.44 -0.25 10.34
N SER A 187 -8.07 -0.51 11.49
CA SER A 187 -8.12 -1.83 12.07
C SER A 187 -9.39 -2.52 11.56
N ILE A 188 -9.24 -3.71 10.98
CA ILE A 188 -10.37 -4.55 10.57
C ILE A 188 -10.45 -5.75 11.51
N GLY A 189 -11.60 -5.92 12.14
CA GLY A 189 -11.89 -7.06 13.01
C GLY A 189 -12.95 -7.96 12.39
N THR A 190 -12.79 -9.26 12.60
CA THR A 190 -13.75 -10.29 12.15
C THR A 190 -14.14 -11.16 13.32
N ASP A 191 -15.45 -11.33 13.52
CA ASP A 191 -16.00 -12.12 14.60
C ASP A 191 -17.25 -12.86 14.11
N ALA A 192 -17.62 -13.96 14.77
CA ALA A 192 -18.79 -14.74 14.41
C ALA A 192 -19.65 -15.04 15.63
N SER A 193 -20.96 -14.85 15.50
CA SER A 193 -21.95 -15.43 16.40
C SER A 193 -22.49 -16.73 15.83
N ILE A 194 -22.67 -17.74 16.69
CA ILE A 194 -23.21 -19.03 16.30
C ILE A 194 -24.74 -18.95 16.36
N LEU A 195 -25.38 -19.17 15.23
CA LEU A 195 -26.81 -19.43 15.14
C LEU A 195 -27.02 -20.93 15.24
N GLN A 196 -27.70 -21.36 16.32
CA GLN A 196 -28.09 -22.75 16.47
C GLN A 196 -29.19 -23.08 15.47
N THR A 197 -29.00 -24.17 14.74
CA THR A 197 -30.01 -24.71 13.82
C THR A 197 -30.48 -26.07 14.32
N GLU A 198 -31.70 -26.46 13.96
CA GLU A 198 -32.27 -27.78 14.25
C GLU A 198 -31.48 -28.93 13.57
N LEU A 199 -30.55 -28.60 12.67
CA LEU A 199 -29.82 -29.54 11.82
C LEU A 199 -28.46 -29.97 12.37
N ASN A 200 -28.17 -29.76 13.67
CA ASN A 200 -26.86 -30.06 14.30
C ASN A 200 -25.64 -29.47 13.56
N SER A 201 -25.85 -28.47 12.69
CA SER A 201 -24.80 -27.76 11.97
C SER A 201 -24.81 -26.28 12.38
N PRO A 202 -23.73 -25.78 13.01
CA PRO A 202 -23.66 -24.40 13.44
C PRO A 202 -23.59 -23.49 12.21
N VAL A 203 -24.42 -22.45 12.17
CA VAL A 203 -24.35 -21.39 11.16
C VAL A 203 -23.64 -20.20 11.78
N TYR A 204 -22.58 -19.73 11.14
CA TYR A 204 -21.81 -18.58 11.60
C TYR A 204 -22.34 -17.30 10.98
N ASP A 205 -22.84 -16.40 11.81
CA ASP A 205 -23.17 -15.04 11.44
C ASP A 205 -21.96 -14.13 11.67
N TRP A 206 -21.31 -13.75 10.56
CA TRP A 206 -20.05 -13.01 10.58
C TRP A 206 -20.27 -11.51 10.67
N ARG A 207 -19.60 -10.88 11.63
CA ARG A 207 -19.50 -9.43 11.77
C ARG A 207 -18.10 -8.98 11.36
N ILE A 208 -18.04 -8.04 10.42
CA ILE A 208 -16.81 -7.35 10.02
C ILE A 208 -16.88 -5.93 10.55
N SER A 209 -15.92 -5.56 11.40
CA SER A 209 -15.82 -4.23 11.99
C SER A 209 -14.64 -3.46 11.41
N LEU A 210 -14.84 -2.18 11.12
CA LEU A 210 -13.79 -1.25 10.73
C LEU A 210 -13.68 -0.17 11.79
N SER A 211 -12.49 -0.02 12.36
CA SER A 211 -12.23 0.91 13.45
C SER A 211 -10.94 1.70 13.19
N PRO A 212 -10.79 2.87 13.81
CA PRO A 212 -9.51 3.55 13.84
C PRO A 212 -8.48 2.68 14.58
N PRO A 213 -7.22 2.66 14.12
CA PRO A 213 -6.16 1.92 14.80
C PRO A 213 -5.85 2.48 16.19
N ILE A 214 -6.11 3.77 16.43
CA ILE A 214 -5.94 4.42 17.74
C ILE A 214 -7.21 5.21 18.08
N LYS A 215 -7.75 4.93 19.27
CA LYS A 215 -8.81 5.72 19.91
C LYS A 215 -8.26 6.33 21.20
N LEU A 216 -8.41 7.64 21.35
CA LEU A 216 -8.11 8.33 22.60
C LEU A 216 -9.43 8.74 23.27
N GLU A 217 -9.56 8.51 24.56
CA GLU A 217 -10.74 8.92 25.34
C GLU A 217 -10.34 9.93 26.41
N ASN A 218 -10.94 11.12 26.37
CA ASN A 218 -10.71 12.13 27.40
C ASN A 218 -11.68 11.92 28.55
N LYS A 219 -11.21 11.27 29.62
CA LYS A 219 -11.97 11.11 30.87
C LYS A 219 -11.79 12.28 31.84
N LEU A 220 -10.95 13.26 31.50
CA LEU A 220 -10.73 14.42 32.34
C LEU A 220 -11.92 15.37 32.26
N PRO A 221 -12.16 16.14 33.33
CA PRO A 221 -13.16 17.18 33.33
C PRO A 221 -12.59 18.44 32.65
N TYR A 222 -11.72 18.37 31.65
CA TYR A 222 -11.24 19.54 30.90
C TYR A 222 -11.01 19.17 29.43
N HIS A 223 -10.96 20.15 28.53
CA HIS A 223 -10.48 19.88 27.17
C HIS A 223 -9.02 19.45 27.22
N ALA A 224 -8.57 18.65 26.26
CA ALA A 224 -7.17 18.25 26.18
C ALA A 224 -6.65 18.38 24.74
N GLU A 225 -5.50 19.02 24.60
CA GLU A 225 -4.72 18.98 23.38
C GLU A 225 -3.89 17.69 23.35
N TYR A 226 -3.87 17.02 22.21
CA TYR A 226 -3.05 15.85 22.00
C TYR A 226 -2.21 15.95 20.72
N SER A 227 -1.06 15.30 20.72
CA SER A 227 -0.30 15.02 19.49
C SER A 227 0.19 13.58 19.49
N ILE A 228 0.14 12.96 18.32
CA ILE A 228 0.63 11.61 18.05
C ILE A 228 1.89 11.73 17.22
N TRP A 229 2.92 11.00 17.64
CA TRP A 229 4.22 10.98 17.00
C TRP A 229 4.63 9.55 16.66
N GLU A 230 5.25 9.36 15.51
CA GLU A 230 5.85 8.10 15.10
C GLU A 230 7.38 8.17 15.22
N LYS A 231 8.00 7.04 15.58
CA LYS A 231 9.45 6.90 15.46
C LYS A 231 9.83 6.45 14.04
N ASP A 232 10.61 7.25 13.34
CA ASP A 232 11.14 6.92 12.01
C ASP A 232 12.65 7.14 11.99
N GLU A 233 13.42 6.07 11.75
CA GLU A 233 14.90 6.10 11.68
C GLU A 233 15.59 6.84 12.85
N GLY A 234 14.97 6.85 14.03
CA GLY A 234 15.47 7.53 15.24
C GLY A 234 14.85 8.90 15.51
N ASN A 235 14.25 9.54 14.50
CA ASN A 235 13.53 10.81 14.64
C ASN A 235 12.07 10.59 15.06
N ARG A 236 11.50 11.60 15.74
CA ARG A 236 10.07 11.63 16.08
C ARG A 236 9.35 12.55 15.09
N ILE A 237 8.43 12.00 14.31
CA ILE A 237 7.65 12.74 13.32
C ILE A 237 6.22 12.89 13.86
N LYS A 238 5.70 14.12 13.90
CA LYS A 238 4.30 14.37 14.28
C LYS A 238 3.41 13.93 13.12
N VAL A 239 2.49 13.01 13.38
CA VAL A 239 1.58 12.45 12.36
C VAL A 239 0.12 12.82 12.58
N HIS A 240 -0.22 13.30 13.77
CA HIS A 240 -1.55 13.79 14.09
C HIS A 240 -1.50 14.76 15.27
N ASN A 241 -2.42 15.72 15.32
CA ASN A 241 -2.71 16.50 16.50
C ASN A 241 -4.18 16.94 16.49
N GLY A 242 -4.69 17.30 17.65
CA GLY A 242 -6.05 17.77 17.79
C GLY A 242 -6.40 18.14 19.22
N ILE A 243 -7.66 18.49 19.42
CA ILE A 243 -8.24 18.78 20.73
C ILE A 243 -9.40 17.81 20.94
N VAL A 244 -9.49 17.24 22.14
CA VAL A 244 -10.58 16.35 22.54
C VAL A 244 -11.32 16.94 23.74
N SER A 245 -12.63 17.13 23.58
CA SER A 245 -13.50 17.68 24.61
C SER A 245 -13.70 16.74 25.79
N ARG A 246 -14.17 17.31 26.90
CA ARG A 246 -14.54 16.60 28.14
C ARG A 246 -15.43 15.40 27.85
N GLY A 247 -15.03 14.20 28.26
CA GLY A 247 -15.81 12.97 28.06
C GLY A 247 -15.86 12.44 26.62
N CYS A 248 -15.25 13.13 25.65
CA CYS A 248 -15.28 12.73 24.24
C CYS A 248 -14.13 11.79 23.86
N SER A 249 -14.18 11.29 22.63
CA SER A 249 -13.11 10.48 22.04
C SER A 249 -12.57 11.11 20.76
N ALA A 250 -11.27 10.96 20.54
CA ALA A 250 -10.61 11.22 19.27
C ALA A 250 -10.27 9.90 18.56
N PHE A 251 -10.43 9.89 17.25
CA PHE A 251 -10.21 8.72 16.39
C PHE A 251 -9.11 9.03 15.39
N ILE A 252 -8.00 8.33 15.46
CA ILE A 252 -6.78 8.65 14.71
C ILE A 252 -6.56 7.58 13.64
N TYR A 253 -6.52 8.02 12.39
CA TYR A 253 -6.33 7.18 11.20
C TYR A 253 -5.01 7.45 10.48
N SER A 254 -4.23 8.44 10.90
CA SER A 254 -2.99 8.83 10.21
C SER A 254 -1.74 8.11 10.72
N ALA A 255 -1.85 7.35 11.81
CA ALA A 255 -0.70 6.75 12.49
C ALA A 255 -0.46 5.28 12.07
N ASP A 256 0.76 4.95 11.66
CA ASP A 256 1.25 3.59 11.45
C ASP A 256 1.60 2.94 12.80
N VAL A 257 0.64 2.22 13.37
CA VAL A 257 0.78 1.53 14.67
C VAL A 257 1.79 0.38 14.68
N ARG A 258 2.41 0.05 13.54
CA ARG A 258 3.53 -0.90 13.49
C ARG A 258 4.83 -0.23 13.95
N LYS A 259 4.90 1.10 13.89
CA LYS A 259 6.00 1.89 14.43
C LYS A 259 5.73 2.23 15.90
N PRO A 260 6.77 2.47 16.72
CA PRO A 260 6.57 3.01 18.06
C PRO A 260 5.82 4.34 18.01
N ILE A 261 4.72 4.41 18.74
CA ILE A 261 3.86 5.60 18.86
C ILE A 261 4.13 6.32 20.18
N TYR A 262 4.25 7.65 20.13
CA TYR A 262 4.31 8.50 21.31
C TYR A 262 3.10 9.42 21.35
N LEU A 263 2.55 9.60 22.56
CA LEU A 263 1.46 10.52 22.85
C LEU A 263 1.97 11.67 23.69
N SER A 264 1.66 12.89 23.29
CA SER A 264 1.64 14.04 24.20
C SER A 264 0.19 14.40 24.50
N TRP A 265 -0.12 14.63 25.78
CA TRP A 265 -1.46 14.97 26.25
C TRP A 265 -1.40 16.11 27.26
N MET A 266 -2.07 17.22 26.94
CA MET A 266 -2.07 18.43 27.73
C MET A 266 -3.50 18.84 28.04
N ALA A 267 -3.91 18.69 29.29
CA ALA A 267 -5.19 19.19 29.75
C ALA A 267 -5.18 20.73 29.78
N GLU A 268 -6.33 21.33 29.49
CA GLU A 268 -6.56 22.75 29.67
C GLU A 268 -6.32 23.14 31.14
N GLY A 269 -5.50 24.17 31.37
CA GLY A 269 -5.02 24.52 32.72
C GLY A 269 -3.72 23.82 33.15
N GLY A 270 -3.21 22.89 32.34
CA GLY A 270 -1.94 22.21 32.59
C GLY A 270 -2.00 21.14 33.69
N TRP A 271 -0.84 20.52 33.95
CA TRP A 271 -0.69 19.56 35.04
C TRP A 271 -0.08 20.28 36.24
N VAL A 272 -0.80 20.32 37.37
CA VAL A 272 -0.26 20.79 38.64
C VAL A 272 0.01 19.56 39.50
N SER A 273 1.27 19.39 39.93
CA SER A 273 1.59 18.36 40.92
C SER A 273 0.90 18.71 42.22
N GLU A 274 0.27 17.73 42.86
CA GLU A 274 -0.11 17.86 44.26
C GLU A 274 1.17 18.13 45.07
N LYS A 275 1.12 19.12 45.96
CA LYS A 275 2.22 19.50 46.83
C LYS A 275 2.21 18.68 48.11
#